data_AF-A0A951WMY1-F1
#
_entry.id   AF-A0A951WMY1-F1
#
_cell.length_a   1.000
_cell.length_b   1.000
_cell.length_c   1.000
_cell.angle_alpha   90.00
_cell.angle_beta   90.00
_cell.angle_gamma   90.00
#
_symmetry.space_group_name_H-M   'P 1'
#
loop_
_entity.id
_entity.type
_entity.pdbx_description
1 polymer ?
#
loop_
_entity_poly.entity_id
_entity_poly.type
_entity_poly.pdbx_seq_one_letter_code
_entity_poly.pdbx_strand_id
1 'polypeptide(L)'
;MWSGFLAHYIVKREKLRGDPAGSIVFNLGENSLFYKHPGEGRYYGADYNTEIINSHHFGQIQEYLICATPVLADVFINMPKLKTHKKTGVTLSLKNLVGINADKNWLPHHTEGSPGDGGDQYPNLSWWKKVEQKSVKLAQQIALRSSVGAQLAKYLRRGGEKVFGDTSSVIRSGNWHGNNTTWRMVLDLNRCLLYGQPDGSINPGKKKRYYSVIDGIIGMEGQGPMQGKAKMCGVVLVGTDPVVTDAVAARLMGFDWEKIPVIREGFASHRLPISLVEPGAIEIRSELPELNGMLNGIKGLPCGPFEPHPGWHSHIELK
;
A
#
# COMPACT_ATOMS: atom_id res chain seq x y z
N MET A 1 14.51 12.90 18.60
CA MET A 1 14.08 12.99 17.17
C MET A 1 12.56 12.99 17.20
N TRP A 2 11.93 14.07 16.74
CA TRP A 2 10.59 14.50 17.14
C TRP A 2 9.47 13.48 16.87
N SER A 3 8.96 12.85 17.94
CA SER A 3 7.73 12.07 18.00
C SER A 3 6.63 12.92 18.67
N GLY A 4 5.60 13.30 17.91
CA GLY A 4 4.49 14.06 18.46
C GLY A 4 3.50 14.49 17.39
N PHE A 5 2.30 13.91 17.46
CA PHE A 5 0.98 14.52 17.19
C PHE A 5 0.79 15.60 16.11
N LEU A 6 1.63 15.68 15.07
CA LEU A 6 1.35 16.45 13.87
C LEU A 6 0.61 15.54 12.90
N ALA A 7 -0.72 15.68 12.88
CA ALA A 7 -1.36 15.69 11.57
C ALA A 7 -0.54 16.65 10.70
N HIS A 8 0.05 16.15 9.62
CA HIS A 8 0.77 16.98 8.69
C HIS A 8 -0.26 17.93 8.06
N TYR A 9 -0.37 19.15 8.60
CA TYR A 9 -1.22 20.17 7.99
C TYR A 9 -0.50 20.70 6.76
N ILE A 10 -1.17 20.62 5.62
CA ILE A 10 -0.66 21.20 4.39
C ILE A 10 -0.75 22.72 4.53
N VAL A 11 0.39 23.36 4.77
CA VAL A 11 0.49 24.82 4.93
C VAL A 11 0.50 25.55 3.59
N LYS A 12 0.88 24.85 2.51
CA LYS A 12 0.93 25.37 1.14
C LYS A 12 0.87 24.20 0.17
N ARG A 13 0.11 24.36 -0.92
CA ARG A 13 0.14 23.45 -2.08
C ARG A 13 0.88 24.15 -3.21
N GLU A 14 1.80 23.42 -3.84
CA GLU A 14 2.51 23.88 -5.02
C GLU A 14 2.25 22.90 -6.15
N LYS A 15 1.86 23.43 -7.31
CA LYS A 15 1.63 22.60 -8.50
C LYS A 15 2.99 22.29 -9.12
N LEU A 16 3.39 21.03 -9.05
CA LEU A 16 4.58 20.54 -9.75
C LEU A 16 4.27 20.36 -11.24
N ARG A 17 5.31 20.27 -12.07
CA ARG A 17 5.20 20.10 -13.54
C ARG A 17 4.40 18.84 -13.93
N GLY A 18 4.40 17.82 -13.07
CA GLY A 18 3.74 16.54 -13.31
C GLY A 18 4.50 15.69 -14.35
N ASP A 19 3.85 14.62 -14.80
CA ASP A 19 4.35 13.80 -15.91
C ASP A 19 4.30 14.61 -17.23
N PRO A 20 5.40 14.72 -17.99
CA PRO A 20 5.41 15.44 -19.28
C PRO A 20 4.41 14.90 -20.31
N ALA A 21 4.02 13.62 -20.22
CA ALA A 21 3.01 13.03 -21.10
C ALA A 21 1.57 13.26 -20.61
N GLY A 22 1.39 13.93 -19.47
CA GLY A 22 0.10 14.16 -18.84
C GLY A 22 -0.35 13.02 -17.93
N SER A 23 -1.64 12.97 -17.65
CA SER A 23 -2.26 11.98 -16.76
C SER A 23 -3.54 11.44 -17.37
N ILE A 24 -3.84 10.17 -17.10
CA ILE A 24 -5.01 9.46 -17.62
C ILE A 24 -5.85 9.00 -16.42
N VAL A 25 -7.17 9.23 -16.50
CA VAL A 25 -8.14 8.69 -15.54
C VAL A 25 -8.58 7.32 -16.03
N PHE A 26 -8.49 6.32 -15.16
CA PHE A 26 -9.07 5.00 -15.40
C PHE A 26 -10.18 4.74 -14.39
N ASN A 27 -11.39 4.50 -14.86
CA ASN A 27 -12.48 3.98 -14.04
C ASN A 27 -12.57 2.46 -14.21
N LEU A 28 -12.30 1.69 -13.15
CA LEU A 28 -12.42 0.23 -13.18
C LEU A 28 -13.86 -0.26 -12.99
N GLY A 29 -14.76 0.60 -12.49
CA GLY A 29 -16.15 0.25 -12.21
C GLY A 29 -16.29 -1.03 -11.40
N GLU A 30 -17.12 -1.96 -11.88
CA GLU A 30 -17.35 -3.26 -11.23
C GLU A 30 -16.11 -4.18 -11.21
N ASN A 31 -15.09 -3.90 -12.01
CA ASN A 31 -13.83 -4.64 -12.00
C ASN A 31 -12.86 -4.13 -10.92
N SER A 32 -13.21 -3.09 -10.18
CA SER A 32 -12.43 -2.65 -9.02
C SER A 32 -12.70 -3.55 -7.83
N LEU A 33 -11.66 -3.82 -7.05
CA LEU A 33 -11.81 -4.50 -5.76
C LEU A 33 -12.53 -3.65 -4.69
N PHE A 34 -12.80 -2.36 -4.98
CA PHE A 34 -13.63 -1.48 -4.14
C PHE A 34 -15.11 -1.46 -4.51
N TYR A 35 -15.50 -2.07 -5.63
CA TYR A 35 -16.92 -2.20 -5.93
C TYR A 35 -17.62 -3.00 -4.83
N LYS A 36 -18.64 -2.39 -4.20
CA LYS A 36 -19.38 -2.93 -3.05
C LYS A 36 -18.52 -3.20 -1.80
N HIS A 37 -17.39 -2.51 -1.65
CA HIS A 37 -16.61 -2.59 -0.42
C HIS A 37 -17.35 -1.90 0.73
N PRO A 38 -17.41 -2.52 1.93
CA PRO A 38 -18.22 -2.02 3.06
C PRO A 38 -17.70 -0.71 3.69
N GLY A 39 -16.50 -0.28 3.30
CA GLY A 39 -15.85 0.95 3.73
C GLY A 39 -16.14 2.16 2.84
N GLU A 40 -17.00 2.02 1.83
CA GLU A 40 -17.39 3.10 0.92
C GLU A 40 -17.85 4.36 1.67
N GLY A 41 -17.41 5.53 1.19
CA GLY A 41 -17.66 6.83 1.83
C GLY A 41 -16.78 7.13 3.05
N ARG A 42 -15.90 6.20 3.46
CA ARG A 42 -14.98 6.34 4.60
C ARG A 42 -13.52 6.08 4.25
N TYR A 43 -13.15 6.14 2.98
CA TYR A 43 -11.76 5.96 2.58
C TYR A 43 -10.92 7.16 3.01
N TYR A 44 -9.71 6.87 3.48
CA TYR A 44 -8.73 7.85 3.88
C TYR A 44 -7.45 7.64 3.06
N GLY A 45 -6.96 8.73 2.45
CA GLY A 45 -5.82 8.75 1.55
C GLY A 45 -4.55 9.38 2.15
N ALA A 46 -3.86 10.16 1.34
CA ALA A 46 -2.65 10.90 1.73
C ALA A 46 -2.95 12.29 2.35
N ASP A 47 -4.14 12.82 2.11
CA ASP A 47 -4.59 14.14 2.58
C ASP A 47 -5.72 14.00 3.62
N TYR A 48 -5.88 15.02 4.45
CA TYR A 48 -6.94 15.09 5.45
C TYR A 48 -8.31 15.35 4.82
N ASN A 49 -8.38 15.95 3.62
CA ASN A 49 -9.63 16.07 2.88
C ASN A 49 -9.99 14.72 2.24
N THR A 50 -10.92 14.00 2.88
CA THR A 50 -11.42 12.72 2.41
C THR A 50 -12.53 12.83 1.37
N GLU A 51 -13.03 14.03 1.06
CA GLU A 51 -14.11 14.19 0.07
C GLU A 51 -13.64 13.79 -1.33
N ILE A 52 -12.42 14.21 -1.71
CA ILE A 52 -11.82 13.93 -3.03
C ILE A 52 -11.71 12.41 -3.26
N ILE A 53 -11.13 11.69 -2.30
CA ILE A 53 -10.94 10.25 -2.47
C ILE A 53 -12.28 9.51 -2.55
N ASN A 54 -13.27 9.90 -1.75
CA ASN A 54 -14.57 9.24 -1.74
C ASN A 54 -15.44 9.66 -2.94
N SER A 55 -15.18 10.80 -3.59
CA SER A 55 -15.83 11.13 -4.87
C SER A 55 -15.30 10.30 -6.04
N HIS A 56 -14.06 9.82 -5.96
CA HIS A 56 -13.44 8.94 -6.97
C HIS A 56 -13.63 7.44 -6.68
N HIS A 57 -14.15 7.08 -5.50
CA HIS A 57 -14.39 5.70 -5.08
C HIS A 57 -15.77 5.55 -4.43
N PHE A 58 -16.82 5.51 -5.26
CA PHE A 58 -18.21 5.38 -4.85
C PHE A 58 -19.06 4.66 -5.90
N GLY A 59 -19.74 3.58 -5.53
CA GLY A 59 -20.55 2.76 -6.42
C GLY A 59 -19.71 2.23 -7.58
N GLN A 60 -20.11 2.55 -8.83
CA GLN A 60 -19.39 2.19 -10.05
C GLN A 60 -18.32 3.23 -10.46
N ILE A 61 -18.12 4.29 -9.69
CA ILE A 61 -17.02 5.23 -9.88
C ILE A 61 -15.86 4.69 -9.04
N GLN A 62 -14.87 4.10 -9.69
CA GLN A 62 -13.69 3.51 -9.06
C GLN A 62 -12.45 3.95 -9.84
N GLU A 63 -12.09 5.21 -9.63
CA GLU A 63 -11.19 5.96 -10.49
C GLU A 63 -9.78 6.07 -9.92
N TYR A 64 -8.80 5.93 -10.82
CA TYR A 64 -7.39 6.13 -10.50
C TYR A 64 -6.77 7.09 -11.52
N LEU A 65 -6.04 8.10 -11.03
CA LEU A 65 -5.34 9.07 -11.88
C LEU A 65 -3.88 8.65 -12.05
N ILE A 66 -3.54 8.11 -13.21
CA ILE A 66 -2.23 7.51 -13.51
C ILE A 66 -1.42 8.45 -14.41
N CYS A 67 -0.12 8.53 -14.17
CA CYS A 67 0.83 9.18 -15.08
C CYS A 67 0.75 8.52 -16.47
N ALA A 68 0.67 9.30 -17.55
CA ALA A 68 0.50 8.77 -18.90
C ALA A 68 1.74 8.03 -19.41
N THR A 69 2.96 8.46 -19.05
CA THR A 69 4.22 7.85 -19.49
C THR A 69 4.28 6.32 -19.35
N PRO A 70 4.00 5.72 -18.16
CA PRO A 70 4.01 4.26 -18.02
C PRO A 70 2.87 3.56 -18.79
N VAL A 71 1.76 4.24 -19.06
CA VAL A 71 0.65 3.71 -19.87
C VAL A 71 1.01 3.70 -21.36
N LEU A 72 1.66 4.76 -21.84
CA LEU A 72 2.08 4.89 -23.25
C LEU A 72 3.24 3.96 -23.62
N ALA A 73 4.05 3.52 -22.65
CA ALA A 73 5.18 2.64 -22.90
C ALA A 73 4.76 1.26 -23.42
N ASP A 74 5.47 0.75 -24.44
CA ASP A 74 5.27 -0.61 -25.00
C ASP A 74 5.71 -1.74 -24.05
N VAL A 75 6.64 -1.42 -23.15
CA VAL A 75 7.19 -2.30 -22.12
C VAL A 75 7.36 -1.49 -20.85
N PHE A 76 6.89 -2.02 -19.73
CA PHE A 76 7.11 -1.46 -18.41
C PHE A 76 8.14 -2.30 -17.64
N ILE A 77 9.22 -1.66 -17.20
CA ILE A 77 10.25 -2.27 -16.36
C ILE A 77 10.11 -1.69 -14.95
N ASN A 78 9.68 -2.52 -14.01
CA ASN A 78 9.53 -2.17 -12.61
C ASN A 78 10.82 -2.48 -11.85
N MET A 79 11.34 -1.52 -11.10
CA MET A 79 12.55 -1.70 -10.28
C MET A 79 12.25 -1.48 -8.80
N PRO A 80 11.51 -2.39 -8.15
CA PRO A 80 11.20 -2.27 -6.72
C PRO A 80 12.39 -2.66 -5.84
N LYS A 81 12.29 -2.31 -4.56
CA LYS A 81 13.24 -2.72 -3.53
C LYS A 81 12.71 -3.93 -2.76
N LEU A 82 13.59 -4.87 -2.40
CA LEU A 82 13.30 -5.96 -1.46
C LEU A 82 13.13 -5.38 -0.04
N LYS A 83 11.90 -5.00 0.33
CA LYS A 83 11.65 -4.32 1.62
C LYS A 83 10.30 -4.61 2.25
N THR A 84 10.27 -4.56 3.59
CA THR A 84 9.04 -4.60 4.38
C THR A 84 8.23 -3.31 4.25
N HIS A 85 6.93 -3.39 4.57
CA HIS A 85 6.02 -2.26 4.52
C HIS A 85 4.92 -2.35 5.57
N LYS A 86 4.73 -1.25 6.32
CA LYS A 86 3.75 -1.17 7.41
C LYS A 86 2.29 -1.47 7.05
N LYS A 87 1.81 -1.16 5.84
CA LYS A 87 0.40 -1.38 5.43
C LYS A 87 0.13 -2.64 4.61
N THR A 88 1.16 -3.17 3.94
CA THR A 88 1.00 -4.24 2.94
C THR A 88 1.91 -5.43 3.20
N GLY A 89 2.60 -5.45 4.34
CA GLY A 89 3.61 -6.45 4.72
C GLY A 89 4.93 -6.19 4.02
N VAL A 90 4.88 -6.02 2.70
CA VAL A 90 6.04 -5.82 1.81
C VAL A 90 5.79 -4.71 0.79
N THR A 91 6.86 -4.19 0.19
CA THR A 91 6.76 -3.29 -0.97
C THR A 91 6.80 -4.08 -2.26
N LEU A 92 7.99 -4.52 -2.69
CA LEU A 92 8.16 -5.34 -3.90
C LEU A 92 7.45 -4.72 -5.12
N SER A 93 7.16 -5.53 -6.14
CA SER A 93 6.71 -5.09 -7.46
C SER A 93 5.31 -4.50 -7.44
N LEU A 94 4.35 -5.23 -6.86
CA LEU A 94 2.93 -4.85 -6.88
C LEU A 94 2.74 -3.49 -6.21
N LYS A 95 3.29 -3.28 -5.01
CA LYS A 95 3.15 -2.01 -4.27
C LYS A 95 3.90 -0.86 -4.92
N ASN A 96 4.96 -1.13 -5.69
CA ASN A 96 5.75 -0.08 -6.32
C ASN A 96 4.93 0.78 -7.29
N LEU A 97 3.83 0.24 -7.83
CA LEU A 97 2.91 0.98 -8.69
C LEU A 97 2.12 2.09 -8.01
N VAL A 98 2.18 2.22 -6.67
CA VAL A 98 1.72 3.47 -6.05
C VAL A 98 2.56 4.67 -6.51
N GLY A 99 3.78 4.44 -7.01
CA GLY A 99 4.64 5.47 -7.58
C GLY A 99 4.20 6.02 -8.94
N ILE A 100 3.36 5.32 -9.71
CA ILE A 100 2.91 5.79 -11.05
C ILE A 100 1.68 6.68 -10.99
N ASN A 101 1.14 6.93 -9.80
CA ASN A 101 -0.08 7.69 -9.62
C ASN A 101 0.19 9.20 -9.63
N ALA A 102 -0.57 9.96 -10.41
CA ALA A 102 -0.36 11.40 -10.61
C ALA A 102 -0.87 12.25 -9.43
N ASP A 103 -1.90 11.80 -8.72
CA ASP A 103 -2.39 12.45 -7.50
C ASP A 103 -2.73 11.45 -6.39
N LYS A 104 -1.89 11.40 -5.35
CA LYS A 104 -2.03 10.45 -4.23
C LYS A 104 -3.33 10.62 -3.44
N ASN A 105 -4.07 11.71 -3.64
CA ASN A 105 -5.36 11.93 -3.02
C ASN A 105 -6.48 11.07 -3.63
N TRP A 106 -6.19 10.35 -4.70
CA TRP A 106 -7.09 9.37 -5.31
C TRP A 106 -6.86 7.95 -4.78
N LEU A 107 -5.98 7.75 -3.79
CA LEU A 107 -5.55 6.41 -3.38
C LEU A 107 -6.08 6.01 -2.00
N PRO A 108 -6.96 4.98 -1.90
CA PRO A 108 -7.40 4.45 -0.61
C PRO A 108 -6.25 3.77 0.14
N HIS A 109 -5.93 4.29 1.32
CA HIS A 109 -4.88 3.76 2.18
C HIS A 109 -5.40 3.05 3.44
N HIS A 110 -6.61 3.38 3.86
CA HIS A 110 -7.36 2.70 4.92
C HIS A 110 -8.81 3.21 4.89
N THR A 111 -9.71 2.48 5.54
CA THR A 111 -11.08 2.86 5.84
C THR A 111 -11.14 3.31 7.29
N GLU A 112 -11.74 4.47 7.56
CA GLU A 112 -11.89 4.98 8.92
C GLU A 112 -12.67 4.00 9.81
N GLY A 113 -12.12 3.68 10.98
CA GLY A 113 -12.71 2.75 11.95
C GLY A 113 -11.87 1.51 12.25
N SER A 114 -12.44 0.64 13.07
CA SER A 114 -12.00 -0.71 13.44
C SER A 114 -12.70 -1.77 12.59
N PRO A 115 -12.21 -3.03 12.58
CA PRO A 115 -12.98 -4.13 12.00
C PRO A 115 -14.42 -4.22 12.53
N GLY A 116 -14.64 -3.93 13.82
CA GLY A 116 -15.98 -3.98 14.44
C GLY A 116 -16.98 -2.93 13.94
N ASP A 117 -16.55 -1.90 13.22
CA ASP A 117 -17.43 -0.93 12.53
C ASP A 117 -17.10 -0.84 11.02
N GLY A 118 -16.54 -1.92 10.45
CA GLY A 118 -16.25 -2.04 9.03
C GLY A 118 -15.07 -1.19 8.52
N GLY A 119 -14.27 -0.62 9.43
CA GLY A 119 -13.02 0.06 9.11
C GLY A 119 -11.79 -0.84 9.26
N ASP A 120 -10.61 -0.30 8.96
CA ASP A 120 -9.34 -1.03 9.08
C ASP A 120 -8.18 -0.12 9.58
N GLN A 121 -8.52 1.03 10.13
CA GLN A 121 -7.56 2.03 10.62
C GLN A 121 -6.71 1.51 11.77
N TYR A 122 -7.25 0.62 12.61
CA TYR A 122 -6.61 0.04 13.79
C TYR A 122 -7.21 -1.34 14.12
N PRO A 123 -6.45 -2.24 14.77
CA PRO A 123 -6.90 -3.59 15.11
C PRO A 123 -8.06 -3.61 16.10
N ASN A 124 -8.02 -2.73 17.11
CA ASN A 124 -9.08 -2.58 18.09
C ASN A 124 -9.10 -1.13 18.58
N LEU A 125 -10.30 -0.60 18.82
CA LEU A 125 -10.47 0.61 19.60
C LEU A 125 -11.37 0.33 20.81
N SER A 126 -10.85 0.63 22.00
CA SER A 126 -11.73 0.82 23.15
C SER A 126 -12.71 1.96 22.85
N TRP A 127 -13.96 1.80 23.27
CA TRP A 127 -15.04 2.74 23.00
C TRP A 127 -14.73 4.16 23.49
N TRP A 128 -13.98 4.30 24.59
CA TRP A 128 -13.52 5.59 25.11
C TRP A 128 -12.62 6.36 24.14
N LYS A 129 -11.74 5.66 23.43
CA LYS A 129 -10.89 6.26 22.39
C LYS A 129 -11.69 6.71 21.17
N LYS A 130 -12.88 6.12 20.91
CA LYS A 130 -13.78 6.58 19.83
C LYS A 130 -14.42 7.92 20.19
N VAL A 131 -14.87 8.05 21.44
CA VAL A 131 -15.42 9.31 21.99
C VAL A 131 -14.35 10.40 21.93
N GLU A 132 -13.15 10.09 22.40
CA GLU A 132 -12.00 11.01 22.37
C GLU A 132 -11.68 11.51 20.95
N GLN A 133 -11.59 10.60 19.97
CA GLN A 133 -11.31 10.97 18.58
C GLN A 133 -12.40 11.88 17.96
N LYS A 134 -13.68 11.60 18.22
CA LYS A 134 -14.78 12.44 17.75
C LYS A 134 -14.70 13.84 18.36
N SER A 135 -14.42 13.93 19.66
CA SER A 135 -14.24 15.20 20.37
C SER A 135 -13.06 16.00 19.82
N VAL A 136 -11.94 15.35 19.51
CA VAL A 136 -10.78 16.02 18.90
C VAL A 136 -11.08 16.49 17.48
N LYS A 137 -11.72 15.68 16.63
CA LYS A 137 -12.11 16.11 15.26
C LYS A 137 -13.05 17.33 15.30
N LEU A 138 -14.05 17.31 16.19
CA LEU A 138 -14.98 18.44 16.38
C LEU A 138 -14.24 19.69 16.88
N ALA A 139 -13.36 19.53 17.87
CA ALA A 139 -12.54 20.63 18.39
C ALA A 139 -11.61 21.21 17.31
N GLN A 140 -11.01 20.38 16.44
CA GLN A 140 -10.20 20.84 15.31
C GLN A 140 -11.03 21.60 14.27
N GLN A 141 -12.22 21.11 13.93
CA GLN A 141 -13.12 21.79 13.00
C GLN A 141 -13.57 23.16 13.52
N ILE A 142 -13.82 23.28 14.83
CA ILE A 142 -14.17 24.56 15.47
C ILE A 142 -12.93 25.48 15.52
N ALA A 143 -11.77 24.93 15.88
CA ALA A 143 -10.52 25.67 15.98
C ALA A 143 -10.04 26.24 14.64
N LEU A 144 -10.28 25.55 13.53
CA LEU A 144 -9.89 25.98 12.18
C LEU A 144 -10.82 27.05 11.59
N ARG A 145 -11.95 27.36 12.25
CA ARG A 145 -12.90 28.41 11.83
C ARG A 145 -12.60 29.80 12.41
N SER A 146 -11.58 29.95 13.25
CA SER A 146 -11.16 31.25 13.75
C SER A 146 -9.64 31.32 14.00
N SER A 147 -9.06 32.52 13.87
CA SER A 147 -7.64 32.78 14.15
C SER A 147 -7.26 32.49 15.62
N VAL A 148 -8.20 32.69 16.55
CA VAL A 148 -8.04 32.39 17.98
C VAL A 148 -8.06 30.87 18.24
N GLY A 149 -8.89 30.13 17.50
CA GLY A 149 -9.00 28.68 17.61
C GLY A 149 -7.71 27.94 17.25
N ALA A 150 -6.97 28.42 16.24
CA ALA A 150 -5.66 27.88 15.88
C ALA A 150 -4.62 27.99 17.02
N GLN A 151 -4.72 29.02 17.85
CA GLN A 151 -3.83 29.25 18.99
C GLN A 151 -4.20 28.35 20.18
N LEU A 152 -5.50 28.17 20.46
CA LEU A 152 -6.01 27.24 21.46
C LEU A 152 -5.69 25.78 21.14
N ALA A 153 -5.76 25.39 19.85
CA ALA A 153 -5.38 24.05 19.39
C ALA A 153 -3.90 23.74 19.65
N LYS A 154 -3.00 24.74 19.53
CA LYS A 154 -1.58 24.58 19.88
C LYS A 154 -1.38 24.31 21.38
N TYR A 155 -2.16 24.94 22.25
CA TYR A 155 -2.09 24.73 23.71
C TYR A 155 -2.66 23.36 24.14
N LEU A 156 -3.83 22.98 23.64
CA LEU A 156 -4.42 21.66 23.90
C LEU A 156 -3.49 20.52 23.47
N ARG A 157 -2.77 20.72 22.36
CA ARG A 157 -1.80 19.76 21.85
C ARG A 157 -0.57 19.60 22.75
N ARG A 158 0.00 20.70 23.25
CA ARG A 158 1.12 20.66 24.22
C ARG A 158 0.72 19.98 25.54
N GLY A 159 -0.55 20.10 25.95
CA GLY A 159 -1.09 19.40 27.12
C GLY A 159 -1.29 17.90 26.86
N GLY A 160 -1.81 17.53 25.70
CA GLY A 160 -2.03 16.13 25.31
C GLY A 160 -0.73 15.33 25.18
N GLU A 161 0.31 15.90 24.57
CA GLU A 161 1.60 15.20 24.39
C GLU A 161 2.23 14.73 25.72
N LYS A 162 1.94 15.40 26.86
CA LYS A 162 2.38 14.97 28.20
C LYS A 162 1.51 13.87 28.84
N VAL A 163 0.27 13.71 28.40
CA VAL A 163 -0.69 12.73 28.94
C VAL A 163 -0.71 11.45 28.10
N PHE A 164 -0.42 11.53 26.80
CA PHE A 164 -0.61 10.43 25.84
C PHE A 164 0.61 9.55 25.57
N GLY A 165 1.79 9.89 26.10
CA GLY A 165 3.00 9.09 25.98
C GLY A 165 3.60 9.00 24.57
N ASP A 166 4.87 8.58 24.50
CA ASP A 166 5.65 8.48 23.26
C ASP A 166 5.07 7.40 22.33
N THR A 167 4.55 7.82 21.17
CA THR A 167 3.60 7.05 20.35
C THR A 167 4.28 6.34 19.17
N SER A 168 5.47 5.79 19.38
CA SER A 168 6.25 5.09 18.35
C SER A 168 5.82 3.62 18.13
N SER A 169 5.01 3.06 19.03
CA SER A 169 4.53 1.66 18.98
C SER A 169 3.04 1.50 18.63
N VAL A 170 2.31 2.60 18.40
CA VAL A 170 0.86 2.51 18.17
C VAL A 170 0.55 2.16 16.71
N ILE A 171 0.02 0.96 16.51
CA ILE A 171 -0.59 0.53 15.25
C ILE A 171 -1.82 1.41 14.96
N ARG A 172 -1.72 2.23 13.90
CA ARG A 172 -2.77 3.14 13.44
C ARG A 172 -2.66 3.39 11.95
N SER A 173 -3.63 4.11 11.38
CA SER A 173 -3.67 4.48 9.96
C SER A 173 -3.54 3.26 9.05
N GLY A 174 -4.08 2.11 9.46
CA GLY A 174 -4.01 0.87 8.70
C GLY A 174 -2.61 0.25 8.60
N ASN A 175 -1.69 0.54 9.53
CA ASN A 175 -0.33 -0.02 9.55
C ASN A 175 -0.27 -1.42 10.21
N TRP A 176 -1.12 -2.35 9.75
CA TRP A 176 -1.19 -3.71 10.29
C TRP A 176 -1.77 -4.70 9.28
N HIS A 177 -1.61 -5.99 9.59
CA HIS A 177 -2.02 -7.10 8.74
C HIS A 177 -3.53 -7.16 8.44
N GLY A 178 -4.39 -6.56 9.28
CA GLY A 178 -5.83 -6.48 9.05
C GLY A 178 -6.30 -5.34 8.15
N ASN A 179 -5.38 -4.61 7.51
CA ASN A 179 -5.72 -3.62 6.49
C ASN A 179 -6.43 -4.30 5.30
N ASN A 180 -7.69 -3.92 5.02
CA ASN A 180 -8.53 -4.44 3.95
C ASN A 180 -8.73 -3.45 2.80
N THR A 181 -7.96 -2.37 2.77
CA THR A 181 -8.11 -1.27 1.80
C THR A 181 -6.87 -1.13 0.91
N THR A 182 -5.68 -1.06 1.49
CA THR A 182 -4.44 -0.75 0.73
C THR A 182 -4.12 -1.78 -0.33
N TRP A 183 -4.30 -3.07 -0.05
CA TRP A 183 -3.96 -4.12 -1.02
C TRP A 183 -4.90 -4.08 -2.23
N ARG A 184 -6.18 -3.73 -2.04
CA ARG A 184 -7.16 -3.58 -3.13
C ARG A 184 -6.76 -2.47 -4.09
N MET A 185 -6.42 -1.30 -3.53
CA MET A 185 -5.89 -0.18 -4.29
C MET A 185 -4.64 -0.57 -5.07
N VAL A 186 -3.71 -1.32 -4.46
CA VAL A 186 -2.51 -1.77 -5.15
C VAL A 186 -2.82 -2.66 -6.34
N LEU A 187 -3.71 -3.64 -6.19
CA LEU A 187 -4.06 -4.55 -7.28
C LEU A 187 -4.85 -3.82 -8.39
N ASP A 188 -5.72 -2.89 -8.03
CA ASP A 188 -6.42 -2.06 -9.00
C ASP A 188 -5.45 -1.19 -9.82
N LEU A 189 -4.44 -0.56 -9.19
CA LEU A 189 -3.38 0.15 -9.90
C LEU A 189 -2.61 -0.75 -10.88
N ASN A 190 -2.34 -2.01 -10.47
CA ASN A 190 -1.75 -3.00 -11.37
C ASN A 190 -2.65 -3.28 -12.57
N ARG A 191 -3.98 -3.37 -12.39
CA ARG A 191 -4.92 -3.54 -13.51
C ARG A 191 -4.98 -2.32 -14.42
N CYS A 192 -4.98 -1.11 -13.86
CA CYS A 192 -4.91 0.13 -14.64
C CYS A 192 -3.65 0.15 -15.53
N LEU A 193 -2.48 -0.20 -14.98
CA LEU A 193 -1.24 -0.26 -15.78
C LEU A 193 -1.29 -1.37 -16.83
N LEU A 194 -1.76 -2.56 -16.45
CA LEU A 194 -1.69 -3.74 -17.30
C LEU A 194 -2.70 -3.71 -18.45
N TYR A 195 -3.87 -3.10 -18.27
CA TYR A 195 -4.98 -3.15 -19.23
C TYR A 195 -5.43 -1.78 -19.74
N GLY A 196 -5.01 -0.70 -19.09
CA GLY A 196 -5.36 0.66 -19.47
C GLY A 196 -4.80 1.07 -20.84
N GLN A 197 -5.64 1.75 -21.61
CA GLN A 197 -5.29 2.33 -22.90
C GLN A 197 -5.09 3.86 -22.79
N PRO A 198 -4.43 4.49 -23.78
CA PRO A 198 -4.15 5.93 -23.75
C PRO A 198 -5.39 6.83 -23.65
N ASP A 199 -6.56 6.35 -24.08
CA ASP A 199 -7.85 7.05 -24.03
C ASP A 199 -8.60 6.90 -22.70
N GLY A 200 -8.02 6.19 -21.72
CA GLY A 200 -8.65 5.91 -20.42
C GLY A 200 -9.54 4.67 -20.41
N SER A 201 -9.70 3.97 -21.54
CA SER A 201 -10.43 2.71 -21.60
C SER A 201 -9.61 1.53 -21.05
N ILE A 202 -10.30 0.44 -20.70
CA ILE A 202 -9.70 -0.81 -20.23
C ILE A 202 -9.88 -1.89 -21.31
N ASN A 203 -8.78 -2.52 -21.74
CA ASN A 203 -8.81 -3.58 -22.75
C ASN A 203 -8.27 -4.92 -22.18
N PRO A 204 -9.15 -5.86 -21.78
CA PRO A 204 -8.73 -7.18 -21.28
C PRO A 204 -7.90 -8.00 -22.27
N GLY A 205 -8.06 -7.78 -23.58
CA GLY A 205 -7.37 -8.53 -24.64
C GLY A 205 -5.94 -8.06 -24.91
N LYS A 206 -5.51 -6.93 -24.34
CA LYS A 206 -4.18 -6.36 -24.55
C LYS A 206 -3.49 -6.03 -23.23
N LYS A 207 -2.83 -7.04 -22.66
CA LYS A 207 -2.04 -6.90 -21.44
C LYS A 207 -0.67 -6.28 -21.74
N LYS A 208 -0.27 -5.26 -20.98
CA LYS A 208 1.04 -4.61 -21.10
C LYS A 208 2.17 -5.59 -20.78
N ARG A 209 3.24 -5.54 -21.59
CA ARG A 209 4.47 -6.30 -21.30
C ARG A 209 5.16 -5.71 -20.09
N TYR A 210 5.48 -6.57 -19.15
CA TYR A 210 5.94 -6.18 -17.83
C TYR A 210 7.18 -7.00 -17.45
N TYR A 211 8.18 -6.34 -16.87
CA TYR A 211 9.33 -6.98 -16.25
C TYR A 211 9.50 -6.40 -14.85
N SER A 212 9.65 -7.25 -13.83
CA SER A 212 10.10 -6.85 -12.50
C SER A 212 11.57 -7.18 -12.34
N VAL A 213 12.33 -6.23 -11.81
CA VAL A 213 13.72 -6.37 -11.39
C VAL A 213 13.81 -5.91 -9.94
N ILE A 214 13.58 -6.83 -9.00
CA ILE A 214 13.63 -6.52 -7.57
C ILE A 214 15.07 -6.40 -7.13
N ASP A 215 15.48 -5.19 -6.77
CA ASP A 215 16.77 -4.93 -6.14
C ASP A 215 16.72 -5.39 -4.68
N GLY A 216 17.41 -6.49 -4.40
CA GLY A 216 17.68 -7.00 -3.07
C GLY A 216 19.17 -7.01 -2.73
N ILE A 217 20.03 -6.24 -3.41
CA ILE A 217 21.46 -6.18 -3.08
C ILE A 217 21.60 -5.77 -1.61
N ILE A 218 20.88 -4.70 -1.25
CA ILE A 218 20.62 -4.29 0.12
C ILE A 218 19.10 -4.22 0.30
N GLY A 219 18.51 -5.15 1.03
CA GLY A 219 17.10 -5.09 1.42
C GLY A 219 16.84 -4.15 2.61
N MET A 220 15.58 -4.04 3.01
CA MET A 220 15.20 -3.31 4.22
C MET A 220 14.13 -4.06 5.03
N GLU A 221 14.39 -4.26 6.32
CA GLU A 221 13.51 -4.98 7.27
C GLU A 221 13.00 -4.06 8.39
N GLY A 222 12.02 -4.54 9.18
CA GLY A 222 11.45 -3.83 10.31
C GLY A 222 10.53 -2.66 9.92
N GLN A 223 10.83 -1.45 10.40
CA GLN A 223 9.97 -0.25 10.33
C GLN A 223 9.88 0.43 8.94
N GLY A 224 9.67 -0.36 7.88
CA GLY A 224 9.47 0.13 6.53
C GLY A 224 8.13 0.87 6.32
N PRO A 225 8.04 1.80 5.34
CA PRO A 225 9.00 2.02 4.26
C PRO A 225 10.10 3.07 4.51
N MET A 226 10.10 3.79 5.63
CA MET A 226 10.98 4.96 5.84
C MET A 226 12.03 4.77 6.94
N GLN A 227 11.78 3.92 7.93
CA GLN A 227 12.60 3.81 9.15
C GLN A 227 13.12 2.38 9.37
N GLY A 228 13.16 1.56 8.31
CA GLY A 228 13.62 0.19 8.39
C GLY A 228 15.14 0.08 8.52
N LYS A 229 15.60 -1.13 8.85
CA LYS A 229 17.03 -1.48 8.96
C LYS A 229 17.51 -2.07 7.64
N ALA A 230 18.68 -1.65 7.17
CA ALA A 230 19.32 -2.24 6.00
C ALA A 230 19.69 -3.71 6.27
N LYS A 231 19.45 -4.58 5.29
CA LYS A 231 19.80 -6.01 5.34
C LYS A 231 20.60 -6.36 4.08
N MET A 232 21.82 -6.87 4.23
CA MET A 232 22.65 -7.25 3.07
C MET A 232 22.17 -8.61 2.56
N CYS A 233 21.49 -8.65 1.42
CA CYS A 233 20.94 -9.90 0.88
C CYS A 233 21.67 -10.37 -0.37
N GLY A 234 22.28 -9.46 -1.15
CA GLY A 234 23.15 -9.81 -2.28
C GLY A 234 22.43 -10.45 -3.45
N VAL A 235 21.12 -10.21 -3.62
CA VAL A 235 20.30 -10.82 -4.67
C VAL A 235 19.62 -9.78 -5.57
N VAL A 236 19.42 -10.15 -6.82
CA VAL A 236 18.50 -9.47 -7.74
C VAL A 236 17.51 -10.51 -8.24
N LEU A 237 16.21 -10.23 -8.14
CA LEU A 237 15.17 -11.13 -8.60
C LEU A 237 14.55 -10.56 -9.87
N VAL A 238 14.38 -11.41 -10.89
CA VAL A 238 13.84 -10.99 -12.17
C VAL A 238 12.69 -11.90 -12.58
N GLY A 239 11.61 -11.31 -13.08
CA GLY A 239 10.44 -12.05 -13.58
C GLY A 239 9.54 -11.20 -14.47
N THR A 240 8.69 -11.84 -15.25
CA THR A 240 7.72 -11.16 -16.15
C THR A 240 6.31 -11.06 -15.56
N ASP A 241 6.04 -11.79 -14.49
CA ASP A 241 4.78 -11.74 -13.75
C ASP A 241 5.03 -11.10 -12.36
N PRO A 242 4.41 -9.95 -12.05
CA PRO A 242 4.66 -9.26 -10.79
C PRO A 242 4.17 -10.02 -9.56
N VAL A 243 3.10 -10.81 -9.67
CA VAL A 243 2.55 -11.57 -8.53
C VAL A 243 3.48 -12.73 -8.22
N VAL A 244 3.92 -13.47 -9.25
CA VAL A 244 4.90 -14.55 -9.11
C VAL A 244 6.21 -14.02 -8.51
N THR A 245 6.73 -12.92 -9.05
CA THR A 245 8.00 -12.34 -8.58
C THR A 245 7.89 -11.90 -7.11
N ASP A 246 6.75 -11.31 -6.72
CA ASP A 246 6.51 -10.90 -5.34
C ASP A 246 6.32 -12.10 -4.39
N ALA A 247 5.67 -13.18 -4.84
CA ALA A 247 5.54 -14.41 -4.07
C ALA A 247 6.90 -15.07 -3.80
N VAL A 248 7.75 -15.16 -4.83
CA VAL A 248 9.14 -15.64 -4.70
C VAL A 248 9.93 -14.74 -3.75
N ALA A 249 9.83 -13.42 -3.89
CA ALA A 249 10.50 -12.48 -3.01
C ALA A 249 10.03 -12.60 -1.55
N ALA A 250 8.73 -12.70 -1.30
CA ALA A 250 8.18 -12.90 0.04
C ALA A 250 8.69 -14.20 0.66
N ARG A 251 8.69 -15.30 -0.09
CA ARG A 251 9.25 -16.58 0.35
C ARG A 251 10.73 -16.46 0.71
N LEU A 252 11.51 -15.82 -0.15
CA LEU A 252 12.94 -15.58 0.06
C LEU A 252 13.22 -14.69 1.28
N MET A 253 12.33 -13.73 1.57
CA MET A 253 12.37 -12.93 2.79
C MET A 253 12.01 -13.72 4.06
N GLY A 254 11.58 -14.98 3.95
CA GLY A 254 11.12 -15.79 5.09
C GLY A 254 9.66 -15.56 5.46
N PHE A 255 8.86 -15.05 4.52
CA PHE A 255 7.43 -14.79 4.71
C PHE A 255 6.56 -15.79 3.94
N ASP A 256 5.43 -16.10 4.54
CA ASP A 256 4.29 -16.79 3.96
C ASP A 256 3.51 -15.83 3.06
N TRP A 257 3.68 -16.02 1.74
CA TRP A 257 3.05 -15.16 0.74
C TRP A 257 1.51 -15.27 0.76
N GLU A 258 0.94 -16.39 1.22
CA GLU A 258 -0.51 -16.58 1.31
C GLU A 258 -1.14 -15.70 2.39
N LYS A 259 -0.35 -15.27 3.37
CA LYS A 259 -0.79 -14.36 4.44
C LYS A 259 -0.57 -12.89 4.10
N ILE A 260 -0.02 -12.58 2.93
CA ILE A 260 0.17 -11.22 2.44
C ILE A 260 -0.93 -10.95 1.41
N PRO A 261 -2.02 -10.22 1.75
CA PRO A 261 -3.19 -10.11 0.88
C PRO A 261 -2.88 -9.53 -0.50
N VAL A 262 -1.92 -8.61 -0.60
CA VAL A 262 -1.52 -8.05 -1.90
C VAL A 262 -0.91 -9.11 -2.82
N ILE A 263 -0.28 -10.15 -2.30
CA ILE A 263 0.26 -11.24 -3.12
C ILE A 263 -0.81 -12.31 -3.34
N ARG A 264 -1.43 -12.82 -2.26
CA ARG A 264 -2.47 -13.86 -2.32
C ARG A 264 -3.58 -13.49 -3.30
N GLU A 265 -4.15 -12.29 -3.16
CA GLU A 265 -5.27 -11.84 -4.00
C GLU A 265 -4.83 -11.46 -5.41
N GLY A 266 -3.52 -11.32 -5.67
CA GLY A 266 -2.98 -11.15 -7.02
C GLY A 266 -3.12 -12.41 -7.89
N PHE A 267 -3.18 -13.59 -7.26
CA PHE A 267 -3.46 -14.88 -7.91
C PHE A 267 -4.96 -15.17 -8.04
N ALA A 268 -5.83 -14.40 -7.39
CA ALA A 268 -7.26 -14.67 -7.40
C ALA A 268 -7.86 -14.51 -8.80
N SER A 269 -8.86 -15.34 -9.10
CA SER A 269 -9.65 -15.24 -10.34
C SER A 269 -10.28 -13.85 -10.47
N HIS A 270 -10.11 -13.22 -11.63
CA HIS A 270 -10.60 -11.88 -11.90
C HIS A 270 -10.83 -11.67 -13.40
N ARG A 271 -11.75 -10.79 -13.79
CA ARG A 271 -11.98 -10.41 -15.22
C ARG A 271 -10.76 -9.75 -15.87
N LEU A 272 -9.90 -9.16 -15.04
CA LEU A 272 -8.63 -8.53 -15.38
C LEU A 272 -7.52 -9.17 -14.51
N PRO A 273 -7.05 -10.39 -14.84
CA PRO A 273 -6.16 -11.16 -13.99
C PRO A 273 -4.70 -10.66 -14.04
N ILE A 274 -4.14 -10.28 -12.89
CA ILE A 274 -2.74 -9.81 -12.81
C ILE A 274 -1.78 -10.96 -13.04
N SER A 275 -2.09 -12.15 -12.52
CA SER A 275 -1.40 -13.39 -12.82
C SER A 275 -2.38 -14.48 -13.24
N LEU A 276 -1.93 -15.35 -14.14
CA LEU A 276 -2.64 -16.59 -14.53
C LEU A 276 -1.82 -17.83 -14.15
N VAL A 277 -0.73 -17.63 -13.40
CA VAL A 277 0.19 -18.71 -13.02
C VAL A 277 -0.32 -19.35 -11.74
N GLU A 278 -0.46 -20.67 -11.77
CA GLU A 278 -0.76 -21.45 -10.58
C GLU A 278 0.45 -21.44 -9.63
N PRO A 279 0.28 -21.09 -8.34
CA PRO A 279 1.41 -20.99 -7.41
C PRO A 279 2.25 -22.27 -7.29
N GLY A 280 1.60 -23.43 -7.40
CA GLY A 280 2.26 -24.74 -7.37
C GLY A 280 3.16 -25.04 -8.57
N ALA A 281 3.06 -24.26 -9.66
CA ALA A 281 3.90 -24.40 -10.84
C ALA A 281 5.12 -23.45 -10.83
N ILE A 282 5.27 -22.63 -9.78
CA ILE A 282 6.37 -21.66 -9.69
C ILE A 282 7.67 -22.38 -9.32
N GLU A 283 8.59 -22.40 -10.29
CA GLU A 283 9.97 -22.86 -10.13
C GLU A 283 10.92 -21.64 -10.08
N ILE A 284 11.85 -21.66 -9.13
CA ILE A 284 12.89 -20.64 -8.96
C ILE A 284 14.19 -21.17 -9.59
N ARG A 285 14.82 -20.33 -10.42
CA ARG A 285 16.11 -20.59 -11.04
C ARG A 285 17.10 -19.49 -10.65
N SER A 286 18.26 -19.89 -10.17
CA SER A 286 19.22 -19.06 -9.48
C SER A 286 20.64 -19.57 -9.72
N GLU A 287 21.59 -18.63 -9.77
CA GLU A 287 23.03 -18.92 -9.74
C GLU A 287 23.47 -19.47 -8.38
N LEU A 288 22.69 -19.22 -7.32
CA LEU A 288 22.83 -19.86 -6.00
C LEU A 288 22.03 -21.17 -5.99
N PRO A 289 22.68 -22.35 -6.04
CA PRO A 289 21.99 -23.63 -6.19
C PRO A 289 20.99 -23.94 -5.08
N GLU A 290 21.22 -23.45 -3.86
CA GLU A 290 20.35 -23.61 -2.70
C GLU A 290 19.01 -22.86 -2.82
N LEU A 291 18.90 -21.95 -3.79
CA LEU A 291 17.67 -21.22 -4.09
C LEU A 291 16.89 -21.83 -5.28
N ASN A 292 17.41 -22.88 -5.91
CA ASN A 292 16.72 -23.58 -6.99
C ASN A 292 15.63 -24.50 -6.45
N GLY A 293 14.48 -24.52 -7.11
CA GLY A 293 13.38 -25.44 -6.82
C GLY A 293 12.01 -24.78 -6.75
N MET A 294 11.02 -25.54 -6.29
CA MET A 294 9.64 -25.08 -6.21
C MET A 294 9.46 -24.03 -5.12
N LEU A 295 8.58 -23.05 -5.33
CA LEU A 295 8.32 -21.93 -4.42
C LEU A 295 8.21 -22.35 -2.94
N ASN A 296 7.38 -23.37 -2.65
CA ASN A 296 7.14 -23.82 -1.28
C ASN A 296 8.30 -24.67 -0.69
N GLY A 297 9.25 -25.10 -1.51
CA GLY A 297 10.41 -25.90 -1.10
C GLY A 297 11.63 -25.06 -0.69
N ILE A 298 11.68 -23.77 -1.05
CA ILE A 298 12.83 -22.91 -0.74
C ILE A 298 12.82 -22.50 0.74
N LYS A 299 13.99 -22.53 1.38
CA LYS A 299 14.17 -22.24 2.81
C LYS A 299 14.30 -20.74 3.13
N GLY A 300 14.62 -19.91 2.15
CA GLY A 300 14.82 -18.46 2.32
C GLY A 300 16.22 -18.01 1.90
N LEU A 301 16.50 -16.72 2.04
CA LEU A 301 17.80 -16.14 1.69
C LEU A 301 18.91 -16.56 2.67
N PRO A 302 20.18 -16.69 2.20
CA PRO A 302 21.32 -16.98 3.07
C PRO A 302 21.55 -15.95 4.19
N CYS A 303 21.11 -14.71 4.00
CA CYS A 303 21.19 -13.65 5.02
C CYS A 303 20.18 -13.81 6.19
N GLY A 304 19.41 -14.90 6.21
CA GLY A 304 18.37 -15.17 7.19
C GLY A 304 17.04 -14.45 6.89
N PRO A 305 15.97 -14.82 7.63
CA PRO A 305 14.64 -14.26 7.44
C PRO A 305 14.60 -12.77 7.80
N PHE A 306 13.73 -12.01 7.14
CA PHE A 306 13.51 -10.60 7.43
C PHE A 306 12.68 -10.44 8.70
N GLU A 307 12.98 -9.41 9.49
CA GLU A 307 12.06 -8.95 10.53
C GLU A 307 10.89 -8.17 9.87
N PRO A 308 9.62 -8.58 10.05
CA PRO A 308 8.51 -7.79 9.50
C PRO A 308 8.28 -6.51 10.30
N HIS A 309 7.47 -5.60 9.75
CA HIS A 309 7.01 -4.44 10.51
C HIS A 309 6.20 -4.91 11.76
N PRO A 310 6.27 -4.23 12.92
CA PRO A 310 5.59 -4.69 14.15
C PRO A 310 4.10 -5.02 14.01
N GLY A 311 3.37 -4.27 13.18
CA GLY A 311 1.97 -4.54 12.84
C GLY A 311 1.71 -5.81 12.01
N TRP A 312 2.75 -6.57 11.68
CA TRP A 312 2.73 -7.82 10.91
C TRP A 312 3.45 -8.96 11.63
N HIS A 313 4.01 -8.70 12.81
CA HIS A 313 4.78 -9.69 13.58
C HIS A 313 3.90 -10.86 14.02
N SER A 314 4.47 -12.07 13.99
CA SER A 314 3.77 -13.34 14.27
C SER A 314 2.59 -13.64 13.34
N HIS A 315 2.49 -12.95 12.20
CA HIS A 315 1.43 -13.15 11.23
C HIS A 315 1.98 -13.79 9.96
N ILE A 316 2.94 -13.14 9.30
CA ILE A 316 3.41 -13.51 7.95
C ILE A 316 4.67 -14.35 7.95
N GLU A 317 5.35 -14.54 9.06
CA GLU A 317 6.56 -15.33 9.13
C GLU A 317 6.27 -16.81 8.80
N LEU A 318 7.19 -17.46 8.09
CA LEU A 318 7.19 -18.90 7.91
C LEU A 318 7.45 -19.59 9.26
N LYS A 319 6.67 -20.65 9.54
CA LYS A 319 6.85 -21.49 10.73
C LYS A 319 7.89 -22.58 10.47
#